data_AF-A0A399DV74-F1
#
_entry.id   AF-A0A399DV74-F1
#
_cell.length_a   1.000
_cell.length_b   1.000
_cell.length_c   1.000
_cell.angle_alpha   90.00
_cell.angle_beta   90.00
_cell.angle_gamma   90.00
#
_symmetry.space_group_name_H-M   'P 1'
#
loop_
_entity.id
_entity.type
_entity.pdbx_description
1 polymer ?
#
loop_
_entity_poly.entity_id
_entity_poly.type
_entity_poly.pdbx_seq_one_letter_code
_entity_poly.pdbx_strand_id
1 'polypeptide(L)'
;MKKLWLLLVPLLAACAPYYGPRDFWGPRERDFFEALAGFLFLILIVLLTAAVVVWVLRQGPWSQLKDTVLPLPSPLAPRIRALREAAGSLPPDRREQLNDMIVAVWEALERGDRRSAEAGVLRAEAFLEFSRKE
;
A
#
# COMPACT_ATOMS: atom_id res chain seq x y z
N MET A 1 32.39 -12.14 0.77
CA MET A 1 31.18 -12.75 0.17
C MET A 1 31.12 -12.49 -1.35
N LYS A 2 32.10 -12.98 -2.13
CA LYS A 2 32.18 -12.74 -3.60
C LYS A 2 32.16 -14.03 -4.45
N LYS A 3 32.12 -15.21 -3.81
CA LYS A 3 32.23 -16.51 -4.49
C LYS A 3 30.89 -17.14 -4.90
N LEU A 4 29.76 -16.60 -4.41
CA LEU A 4 28.43 -17.14 -4.74
C LEU A 4 27.97 -16.77 -6.16
N TRP A 5 28.47 -15.67 -6.72
CA TRP A 5 28.13 -15.22 -8.08
C TRP A 5 28.79 -16.07 -9.18
N LEU A 6 29.97 -16.65 -8.92
CA LEU A 6 30.70 -17.43 -9.92
C LEU A 6 30.10 -18.82 -10.18
N LEU A 7 29.24 -19.32 -9.28
CA LEU A 7 28.54 -20.60 -9.46
C LEU A 7 27.18 -20.44 -10.17
N LEU A 8 26.64 -19.22 -10.26
CA LEU A 8 25.38 -18.93 -10.95
C LEU A 8 25.55 -18.78 -12.47
N VAL A 9 26.73 -18.30 -12.92
CA VAL A 9 27.05 -18.13 -14.35
C VAL A 9 27.03 -19.45 -15.14
N PRO A 10 27.64 -20.56 -14.68
CA PRO A 10 27.57 -21.82 -15.42
C PRO A 10 26.17 -22.46 -15.38
N LEU A 11 25.35 -22.17 -14.36
CA LEU A 11 23.96 -22.65 -14.29
C LEU A 11 23.05 -21.94 -15.29
N LEU A 12 23.31 -20.65 -15.57
CA LEU A 12 22.66 -19.89 -16.63
C LEU A 12 23.13 -20.30 -18.02
N ALA A 13 24.40 -20.70 -18.17
CA ALA A 13 24.93 -21.23 -19.44
C ALA A 13 24.36 -22.61 -19.79
N ALA A 14 24.01 -23.44 -18.80
CA ALA A 14 23.31 -24.71 -19.00
C ALA A 14 21.80 -24.54 -19.33
N CYS A 15 21.26 -23.33 -19.16
CA CYS A 15 19.90 -22.95 -19.53
C CYS A 15 19.88 -22.13 -20.84
N ALA A 16 21.00 -22.08 -21.57
CA ALA A 16 20.99 -21.58 -22.94
C ALA A 16 20.31 -22.63 -23.84
N PRO A 17 19.20 -22.30 -24.50
CA PRO A 17 18.65 -23.19 -25.52
C PRO A 17 19.72 -23.32 -26.61
N TYR A 18 20.19 -24.54 -26.83
CA TYR A 18 21.08 -24.87 -27.92
C TYR A 18 20.35 -24.55 -29.23
N TYR A 19 20.62 -23.37 -29.81
CA TYR A 19 20.23 -23.03 -31.18
C TYR A 19 21.11 -23.82 -32.14
N GLY A 20 20.82 -25.11 -32.29
CA GLY A 20 21.25 -25.88 -33.44
C GLY A 20 20.65 -25.30 -34.73
N PRO A 21 21.24 -25.58 -35.90
CA PRO A 21 20.75 -25.09 -37.18
C PRO A 21 19.25 -25.41 -37.33
N ARG A 22 18.49 -24.41 -37.78
CA ARG A 22 17.01 -24.29 -37.82
C ARG A 22 16.24 -25.44 -38.49
N ASP A 23 16.94 -26.47 -38.96
CA ASP A 23 16.43 -27.52 -39.85
C ASP A 23 16.25 -28.88 -39.16
N PHE A 24 16.55 -28.99 -37.86
CA PHE A 24 16.45 -30.27 -37.13
C PHE A 24 15.12 -30.52 -36.41
N TRP A 25 14.25 -29.53 -36.32
CA TRP A 25 13.07 -29.56 -35.46
C TRP A 25 11.81 -29.77 -36.30
N GLY A 26 11.15 -30.91 -36.09
CA GLY A 26 9.94 -31.29 -36.81
C GLY A 26 8.76 -30.34 -36.52
N PRO A 27 7.69 -30.33 -37.35
CA PRO A 27 6.57 -29.38 -37.23
C PRO A 27 5.98 -29.33 -35.82
N ARG A 28 5.87 -30.50 -35.17
CA ARG A 28 5.28 -30.67 -33.85
C ARG A 28 6.13 -30.10 -32.71
N GLU A 29 7.44 -29.98 -32.90
CA GLU A 29 8.36 -29.45 -31.89
C GLU A 29 8.44 -27.92 -31.97
N ARG A 30 8.24 -27.33 -33.15
CA ARG A 30 8.13 -25.87 -33.31
C ARG A 30 6.95 -25.29 -32.53
N ASP A 31 5.79 -25.92 -32.62
CA ASP A 31 4.58 -25.49 -31.91
C ASP A 31 4.78 -25.52 -30.39
N PHE A 32 5.52 -26.52 -29.88
CA PHE A 32 5.81 -26.65 -28.46
C PHE A 32 6.77 -25.56 -27.96
N PHE A 33 7.78 -25.22 -28.77
CA PHE A 33 8.72 -24.15 -28.46
C PHE A 33 8.08 -22.76 -28.57
N GLU A 34 7.17 -22.58 -29.53
CA GLU A 34 6.41 -21.34 -29.68
C GLU A 34 5.43 -21.13 -28.53
N ALA A 35 4.75 -22.19 -28.08
CA ALA A 35 3.91 -22.17 -26.88
C ALA A 35 4.72 -21.90 -25.61
N LEU A 36 5.90 -22.54 -25.47
CA LEU A 36 6.80 -22.32 -24.34
C LEU A 36 7.35 -20.88 -24.32
N ALA A 37 7.75 -20.35 -25.48
CA ALA A 37 8.20 -18.98 -25.63
C ALA A 37 7.09 -17.98 -25.31
N GLY A 38 5.86 -18.24 -25.76
CA GLY A 38 4.68 -17.44 -25.41
C GLY A 38 4.40 -17.45 -23.90
N PHE A 39 4.52 -18.61 -23.25
CA PHE A 39 4.34 -18.72 -21.80
C PHE A 39 5.44 -17.99 -21.02
N LEU A 40 6.70 -18.10 -21.44
CA LEU A 40 7.81 -17.35 -20.86
C LEU A 40 7.65 -15.85 -21.04
N PHE A 41 7.13 -15.41 -22.20
CA PHE A 41 6.84 -14.01 -22.47
C PHE A 41 5.73 -13.48 -21.55
N LEU A 42 4.68 -14.26 -21.30
CA LEU A 42 3.65 -13.92 -20.33
C LEU A 42 4.20 -13.80 -18.91
N ILE A 43 5.05 -14.73 -18.47
CA ILE A 43 5.74 -14.64 -17.17
C ILE A 43 6.60 -13.37 -17.10
N LEU A 44 7.32 -13.05 -18.17
CA LEU A 44 8.13 -11.83 -18.23
C LEU A 44 7.27 -10.57 -18.11
N ILE A 45 6.12 -10.52 -18.78
CA ILE A 45 5.15 -9.41 -18.66
C ILE A 45 4.64 -9.32 -17.22
N VAL A 46 4.26 -10.43 -16.59
CA VAL A 46 3.80 -10.43 -15.19
C VAL A 46 4.90 -9.92 -14.26
N LEU A 47 6.15 -10.35 -14.44
CA LEU A 47 7.28 -9.85 -13.67
C LEU A 47 7.56 -8.37 -13.92
N LEU A 48 7.48 -7.90 -15.16
CA LEU A 48 7.61 -6.49 -15.52
C LEU A 48 6.50 -5.65 -14.88
N THR A 49 5.24 -6.09 -14.98
CA THR A 49 4.12 -5.38 -14.34
C THR A 49 4.26 -5.38 -12.82
N ALA A 50 4.65 -6.49 -12.19
CA ALA A 50 4.92 -6.53 -10.75
C ALA A 50 6.08 -5.61 -10.37
N ALA A 51 7.17 -5.58 -11.16
CA ALA A 51 8.29 -4.69 -10.94
C ALA A 51 7.89 -3.22 -11.09
N VAL A 52 7.09 -2.88 -12.11
CA VAL A 52 6.56 -1.53 -12.31
C VAL A 52 5.61 -1.14 -11.19
N VAL A 53 4.71 -2.03 -10.75
CA VAL A 53 3.81 -1.79 -9.62
C VAL A 53 4.62 -1.57 -8.34
N VAL A 54 5.62 -2.41 -8.05
CA VAL A 54 6.51 -2.25 -6.89
C VAL A 54 7.34 -0.97 -7.00
N TRP A 55 7.80 -0.62 -8.20
CA TRP A 55 8.55 0.61 -8.46
C TRP A 55 7.67 1.85 -8.28
N VAL A 56 6.46 1.86 -8.83
CA VAL A 56 5.47 2.93 -8.68
C VAL A 56 5.00 3.03 -7.23
N LEU A 57 4.84 1.93 -6.51
CA LEU A 57 4.59 1.95 -5.06
C LEU A 57 5.79 2.48 -4.27
N ARG A 58 7.03 2.27 -4.75
CA ARG A 58 8.25 2.84 -4.14
C ARG A 58 8.45 4.32 -4.48
N GLN A 59 8.06 4.77 -5.67
CA GLN A 59 8.21 6.16 -6.13
C GLN A 59 6.98 7.01 -5.89
N GLY A 60 5.83 6.40 -5.63
CA GLY A 60 4.64 7.07 -5.16
C GLY A 60 4.87 7.67 -3.77
N PRO A 61 3.99 8.57 -3.32
CA PRO A 61 4.12 9.32 -2.06
C PRO A 61 4.19 8.43 -0.80
N TRP A 62 4.12 7.11 -0.95
CA TRP A 62 4.32 6.12 0.11
C TRP A 62 5.77 6.03 0.62
N SER A 63 6.80 6.31 -0.19
CA SER A 63 8.18 6.44 0.33
C SER A 63 8.38 7.75 1.08
N GLN A 64 7.75 8.83 0.63
CA GLN A 64 7.64 10.08 1.37
C GLN A 64 6.82 9.90 2.67
N LEU A 65 5.76 9.09 2.67
CA LEU A 65 4.98 8.74 3.87
C LEU A 65 5.74 7.85 4.84
N LYS A 66 6.71 7.04 4.40
CA LYS A 66 7.56 6.24 5.29
C LYS A 66 8.58 7.10 6.04
N ASP A 67 9.12 8.14 5.40
CA ASP A 67 9.92 9.16 6.11
C ASP A 67 9.04 10.19 6.83
N THR A 68 7.74 10.24 6.49
CA THR A 68 6.68 10.86 7.31
C THR A 68 6.07 9.86 8.30
N VAL A 69 6.75 8.75 8.62
CA VAL A 69 6.72 8.20 9.98
C VAL A 69 7.58 9.13 10.84
N LEU A 70 7.20 10.40 10.84
CA LEU A 70 7.37 11.21 12.01
C LEU A 70 6.59 10.45 13.08
N PRO A 71 7.21 10.00 14.18
CA PRO A 71 6.53 10.15 15.45
C PRO A 71 6.40 11.66 15.65
N LEU A 72 5.53 12.32 14.89
CA LEU A 72 4.97 13.57 15.33
C LEU A 72 3.98 13.11 16.39
N PRO A 73 4.24 13.36 17.68
CA PRO A 73 3.18 13.27 18.67
C PRO A 73 2.19 14.36 18.28
N SER A 74 1.31 14.09 17.31
CA SER A 74 0.16 14.93 17.09
C SER A 74 -0.68 14.72 18.35
N PRO A 75 -0.88 15.75 19.20
CA PRO A 75 -1.72 15.62 20.38
C PRO A 75 -3.19 15.28 20.00
N LEU A 76 -3.50 15.20 18.71
CA LEU A 76 -4.83 14.96 18.16
C LEU A 76 -5.16 13.46 18.04
N ALA A 77 -4.20 12.62 17.65
CA ALA A 77 -4.44 11.18 17.54
C ALA A 77 -4.95 10.53 18.86
N PRO A 78 -4.34 10.79 20.04
CA PRO A 78 -4.87 10.25 21.30
C PRO A 78 -6.23 10.87 21.68
N ARG A 79 -6.47 12.14 21.35
CA ARG A 79 -7.76 12.82 21.63
C ARG A 79 -8.90 12.25 20.77
N ILE A 80 -8.64 12.01 19.49
CA ILE A 80 -9.61 11.37 18.57
C ILE A 80 -9.92 9.93 19.04
N ARG A 81 -8.92 9.20 19.53
CA ARG A 81 -9.14 7.86 20.10
C ARG A 81 -10.01 7.92 21.35
N ALA A 82 -9.74 8.85 22.26
CA ALA A 82 -10.56 9.07 23.45
C ALA A 82 -12.00 9.45 23.12
N LEU A 83 -12.22 10.28 22.09
CA LEU A 83 -13.55 10.63 21.59
C LEU A 83 -14.30 9.40 21.06
N ARG A 84 -13.64 8.52 20.30
CA ARG A 84 -14.24 7.28 19.78
C ARG A 84 -14.61 6.30 20.90
N GLU A 85 -13.77 6.17 21.92
CA GLU A 85 -14.07 5.32 23.09
C GLU A 85 -15.27 5.87 23.87
N ALA A 86 -15.32 7.19 24.09
CA ALA A 86 -16.42 7.84 24.78
C ALA A 86 -17.74 7.80 23.97
N ALA A 87 -17.68 7.82 22.64
CA ALA A 87 -18.83 7.63 21.76
C ALA A 87 -19.56 6.29 21.99
N GLY A 88 -18.81 5.25 22.38
CA GLY A 88 -19.38 3.93 22.69
C GLY A 88 -20.35 3.94 23.88
N SER A 89 -20.22 4.92 24.78
CA SER A 89 -21.08 5.10 25.96
C SER A 89 -22.31 5.99 25.73
N LEU A 90 -22.40 6.66 24.57
CA LEU A 90 -23.51 7.56 24.25
C LEU A 90 -24.72 6.82 23.66
N PRO A 91 -25.94 7.38 23.80
CA PRO A 91 -27.14 6.95 23.07
C PRO A 91 -26.91 6.96 21.54
N PRO A 92 -27.64 6.14 20.77
CA PRO A 92 -27.41 5.97 19.33
C PRO A 92 -27.44 7.30 18.55
N ASP A 93 -28.42 8.16 18.85
CA ASP A 93 -28.59 9.45 18.14
C ASP A 93 -27.39 10.40 18.35
N ARG A 94 -26.92 10.51 19.60
CA ARG A 94 -25.74 11.36 19.95
C ARG A 94 -24.44 10.74 19.46
N ARG A 95 -24.37 9.40 19.37
CA ARG A 95 -23.20 8.68 18.86
C ARG A 95 -23.00 8.93 17.37
N GLU A 96 -24.06 8.89 16.58
CA GLU A 96 -23.99 9.16 15.14
C GLU A 96 -23.49 10.58 14.88
N GLN A 97 -24.06 11.55 15.59
CA GLN A 97 -23.64 12.95 15.50
C GLN A 97 -22.17 13.17 15.90
N LEU A 98 -21.70 12.51 16.96
CA LEU A 98 -20.29 12.56 17.35
C LEU A 98 -19.37 11.87 16.34
N ASN A 99 -19.80 10.77 15.73
CA ASN A 99 -19.04 10.08 14.69
C ASN A 99 -18.87 10.95 13.44
N ASP A 100 -19.92 11.66 13.00
CA ASP A 100 -19.83 12.59 11.88
C ASP A 100 -18.80 13.70 12.14
N MET A 101 -18.76 14.23 13.37
CA MET A 101 -17.76 15.21 13.78
C MET A 101 -16.33 14.64 13.75
N ILE A 102 -16.15 13.39 14.18
CA ILE A 102 -14.86 12.70 14.12
C ILE A 102 -14.42 12.50 12.66
N VAL A 103 -15.34 12.13 11.76
CA VAL A 103 -15.05 11.97 10.32
C VAL A 103 -14.60 13.31 9.71
N ALA A 104 -15.31 14.40 10.00
CA ALA A 104 -14.92 15.73 9.51
C ALA A 104 -13.52 16.17 9.99
N VAL A 105 -13.13 15.79 11.22
CA VAL A 105 -11.76 16.02 11.73
C VAL A 105 -10.74 15.21 10.94
N TRP A 106 -11.02 13.94 10.62
CA TRP A 106 -10.13 13.12 9.81
C TRP A 106 -9.96 13.66 8.41
N GLU A 107 -11.04 14.11 7.76
CA GLU A 107 -10.97 14.74 6.44
C GLU A 107 -10.16 16.04 6.45
N ALA A 108 -10.19 16.80 7.55
CA ALA A 108 -9.37 17.99 7.71
C ALA A 108 -7.87 17.62 7.86
N LEU A 109 -7.58 16.56 8.62
CA LEU A 109 -6.21 16.04 8.77
C LEU A 109 -5.66 15.49 7.46
N GLU A 110 -6.46 14.75 6.69
CA GLU A 110 -6.08 14.19 5.39
C GLU A 110 -5.74 15.29 4.38
N ARG A 111 -6.47 16.39 4.41
CA ARG A 111 -6.18 17.60 3.61
C ARG A 111 -4.97 18.40 4.11
N GLY A 112 -4.34 18.00 5.22
CA GLY A 112 -3.23 18.72 5.86
C GLY A 112 -3.65 20.01 6.57
N ASP A 113 -4.95 20.27 6.72
CA ASP A 113 -5.47 21.45 7.42
C ASP A 113 -5.56 21.20 8.93
N ARG A 114 -4.42 21.42 9.57
CA ARG A 114 -4.26 21.21 11.01
C ARG A 114 -5.14 22.13 11.86
N ARG A 115 -5.38 23.38 11.43
CA ARG A 115 -6.21 24.33 12.20
C ARG A 115 -7.67 23.88 12.22
N SER A 116 -8.18 23.45 11.08
CA SER A 116 -9.55 22.92 10.99
C SER A 116 -9.73 21.63 11.77
N ALA A 117 -8.71 20.74 11.76
CA ALA A 117 -8.72 19.54 12.57
C ALA A 117 -8.73 19.83 14.09
N GLU A 118 -7.88 20.74 14.55
CA GLU A 118 -7.83 21.16 15.96
C GLU A 118 -9.16 21.79 16.42
N ALA A 119 -9.75 22.66 15.59
CA ALA A 119 -11.05 23.25 15.87
C ALA A 119 -12.18 22.20 15.89
N GLY A 120 -12.13 21.22 14.99
CA GLY A 120 -13.10 20.13 14.94
C GLY A 120 -13.03 19.22 16.16
N VAL A 121 -11.83 18.89 16.64
CA VAL A 121 -11.64 18.12 17.89
C VAL A 121 -12.22 18.85 19.09
N LEU A 122 -11.97 20.16 19.22
CA LEU A 122 -12.53 20.97 20.31
C LEU A 122 -14.05 20.99 20.29
N ARG A 123 -14.68 21.07 19.10
CA ARG A 123 -16.15 21.00 18.99
C ARG A 123 -16.67 19.62 19.39
N ALA A 124 -16.01 18.55 18.97
CA ALA A 124 -16.41 17.19 19.30
C ALA A 124 -16.31 16.91 20.82
N GLU A 125 -15.26 17.42 21.46
CA GLU A 125 -15.10 17.35 22.92
C GLU A 125 -16.17 18.17 23.66
N ALA A 126 -16.46 19.40 23.20
CA ALA A 126 -17.53 20.22 23.77
C ALA A 126 -18.91 19.57 23.61
N PHE A 127 -19.19 18.97 22.45
CA PHE A 127 -20.42 18.21 22.21
C PHE A 127 -20.53 17.01 23.16
N LEU A 128 -19.43 16.30 23.40
CA LEU A 128 -19.39 15.16 24.31
C LEU A 128 -19.63 15.58 25.76
N GLU A 129 -19.03 16.70 26.19
CA GLU A 129 -19.24 17.23 27.54
C GLU A 129 -20.67 17.69 27.76
N PHE A 130 -21.27 18.35 26.76
CA PHE A 130 -22.69 18.72 26.79
C PHE A 130 -23.59 17.47 26.85
N SER A 131 -23.31 16.49 26.00
CA SER A 131 -24.05 15.22 25.91
C SER A 131 -23.93 14.32 27.14
N ARG A 132 -23.03 14.62 28.07
CA ARG A 132 -22.88 13.87 29.33
C ARG A 132 -23.59 14.57 30.50
N LYS A 133 -23.83 15.89 30.40
CA LYS A 133 -24.50 16.69 31.45
C LYS A 133 -26.02 16.68 31.33
N GLU A 134 -26.54 16.38 30.14
CA GLU A 134 -27.96 16.08 29.88
C GLU A 134 -28.24 14.58 29.98
#